data_AF-E3QIC6-F1
#
_entry.id   AF-E3QIC6-F1
#
_cell.length_a   1.000
_cell.length_b   1.000
_cell.length_c   1.000
_cell.angle_alpha   90.00
_cell.angle_beta   90.00
_cell.angle_gamma   90.00
#
_symmetry.space_group_name_H-M   'P 1'
#
loop_
_entity.id
_entity.type
_entity.pdbx_description
1 polymer ?
#
loop_
_entity_poly.entity_id
_entity_poly.type
_entity_poly.pdbx_seq_one_letter_code
_entity_poly.pdbx_strand_id
1 'polypeptide(L)'
;MLYDFRKPGDSSSLYSRIFMDSNAIPAQPKSLAEVQGQFDELCDHFGIERSIPNSQKLGILRTKSVQDLLRTISHLKNHTFRPVTDDIFIHFGMVDYLQSRGFADEFKKREYKILIGEVLNEETLYASYNPPIEPTLDALRLQISNYYAPDVTDRAIKQYTLPNSSNLEDWQNIFGKTQEDVDR
;
A
#
# COMPACT_ATOMS: atom_id res chain seq x y z
N MET A 1 -11.95 9.17 -3.05
CA MET A 1 -12.33 10.54 -2.64
C MET A 1 -11.68 11.59 -3.52
N LEU A 2 -10.35 11.64 -3.58
CA LEU A 2 -9.61 12.65 -4.34
C LEU A 2 -9.99 12.76 -5.83
N TYR A 3 -10.08 11.62 -6.51
CA TYR A 3 -10.46 11.57 -7.92
C TYR A 3 -11.82 12.25 -8.18
N ASP A 4 -12.76 12.09 -7.24
CA ASP A 4 -14.11 12.65 -7.35
C ASP A 4 -14.14 14.17 -7.07
N PHE A 5 -13.32 14.64 -6.12
CA PHE A 5 -13.16 16.07 -5.82
C PHE A 5 -12.51 16.86 -6.95
N ARG A 6 -11.72 16.20 -7.80
CA ARG A 6 -11.06 16.82 -8.95
C ARG A 6 -11.92 16.80 -10.22
N LYS A 7 -13.10 16.16 -10.21
CA LYS A 7 -14.02 16.26 -11.34
C LYS A 7 -14.64 17.66 -11.41
N PRO A 8 -14.72 18.27 -12.60
CA PRO A 8 -15.39 19.54 -12.77
C PRO A 8 -16.91 19.40 -12.57
N GLY A 9 -17.51 20.37 -11.86
CA GLY A 9 -18.96 20.52 -11.70
C GLY A 9 -19.53 19.94 -10.39
N ASP A 10 -20.53 20.64 -9.85
CA ASP A 10 -21.12 20.39 -8.52
C ASP A 10 -22.04 19.15 -8.47
N SER A 11 -22.51 18.68 -9.63
CA SER A 11 -23.42 17.54 -9.79
C SER A 11 -22.72 16.22 -10.13
N SER A 12 -21.40 16.14 -9.93
CA SER A 12 -20.56 15.00 -10.36
C SER A 12 -20.19 14.01 -9.26
N SER A 13 -20.55 14.30 -7.99
CA SER A 13 -20.17 13.47 -6.84
C SER A 13 -20.85 12.11 -6.88
N LEU A 14 -20.05 11.04 -6.83
CA LEU A 14 -20.55 9.65 -6.84
C LEU A 14 -21.17 9.22 -5.50
N TYR A 15 -20.82 9.92 -4.42
CA TYR A 15 -21.24 9.65 -3.05
C TYR A 15 -21.11 10.92 -2.22
N SER A 16 -21.71 10.95 -1.02
CA SER A 16 -21.61 12.08 -0.08
C SER A 16 -21.33 11.64 1.36
N ARG A 17 -21.33 10.33 1.63
CA ARG A 17 -21.06 9.77 2.95
C ARG A 17 -20.04 8.66 2.82
N ILE A 18 -19.06 8.67 3.71
CA ILE A 18 -17.92 7.76 3.69
C ILE A 18 -17.79 7.17 5.08
N PHE A 19 -17.73 5.85 5.15
CA PHE A 19 -17.39 5.11 6.34
C PHE A 19 -16.06 4.39 6.08
N MET A 20 -15.07 4.68 6.90
CA MET A 20 -13.73 4.07 6.84
C MET A 20 -13.54 3.26 8.11
N ASP A 21 -13.51 1.94 7.95
CA ASP A 21 -13.35 0.99 9.04
C ASP A 21 -11.94 0.39 8.98
N SER A 22 -11.12 0.72 9.98
CA SER A 22 -9.74 0.24 10.15
C SER A 22 -8.93 0.36 8.86
N ASN A 23 -9.03 1.53 8.20
CA ASN A 23 -8.38 1.76 6.92
C ASN A 23 -8.27 3.26 6.63
N ALA A 24 -7.08 3.70 6.24
CA ALA A 24 -6.83 5.03 5.71
C ALA A 24 -5.92 4.96 4.48
N ILE A 25 -5.76 6.10 3.80
CA ILE A 25 -4.68 6.29 2.83
C ILE A 25 -3.72 7.31 3.46
N PRO A 26 -2.83 6.87 4.38
CA PRO A 26 -2.05 7.76 5.24
C PRO A 26 -0.89 8.42 4.49
N ALA A 27 -0.46 7.83 3.38
CA ALA A 27 0.70 8.26 2.61
C ALA A 27 0.44 8.20 1.11
N GLN A 28 1.31 8.85 0.35
CA GLN A 28 1.30 8.74 -1.11
C GLN A 28 1.60 7.29 -1.50
N PRO A 29 0.75 6.63 -2.29
CA PRO A 29 1.04 5.28 -2.76
C PRO A 29 2.28 5.26 -3.66
N LYS A 30 2.90 4.09 -3.77
CA LYS A 30 4.08 3.88 -4.62
C LYS A 30 3.80 4.36 -6.06
N SER A 31 4.80 4.96 -6.69
CA SER A 31 4.81 5.24 -8.12
C SER A 31 4.93 3.96 -8.96
N LEU A 32 4.65 4.06 -10.25
CA LEU A 32 4.84 2.96 -11.21
C LEU A 32 6.30 2.46 -11.23
N ALA A 33 7.28 3.35 -11.06
CA ALA A 33 8.69 2.98 -11.04
C ALA A 33 9.04 2.15 -9.79
N GLU A 34 8.50 2.51 -8.62
CA GLU A 34 8.75 1.82 -7.36
C GLU A 34 8.13 0.42 -7.31
N VAL A 35 7.05 0.18 -8.06
CA VAL A 35 6.44 -1.16 -8.16
C VAL A 35 6.95 -2.00 -9.34
N GLN A 36 7.86 -1.47 -10.16
CA GLN A 36 8.37 -2.21 -11.33
C GLN A 36 9.02 -3.54 -10.91
N GLY A 37 9.75 -3.55 -9.80
CA GLY A 37 10.35 -4.76 -9.26
C GLY A 37 9.34 -5.86 -8.92
N GLN A 38 8.14 -5.50 -8.44
CA GLN A 38 7.05 -6.43 -8.18
C GLN A 38 6.53 -7.09 -9.47
N PHE A 39 6.39 -6.30 -10.55
CA PHE A 39 5.99 -6.83 -11.86
C PHE A 39 7.08 -7.74 -12.46
N ASP A 40 8.34 -7.37 -12.29
CA ASP A 40 9.47 -8.16 -12.76
C ASP A 40 9.59 -9.49 -12.00
N GLU A 41 9.39 -9.51 -10.68
CA GLU A 41 9.37 -10.76 -9.88
C GLU A 41 8.28 -11.73 -10.37
N LEU A 42 7.09 -11.22 -10.69
CA LEU A 42 6.00 -12.02 -11.25
C LEU A 42 6.39 -12.60 -12.62
N CYS A 43 7.04 -11.80 -13.47
CA CYS A 43 7.52 -12.26 -14.78
C CYS A 43 8.61 -13.32 -14.65
N ASP A 44 9.58 -13.10 -13.78
CA ASP A 44 10.69 -14.03 -13.51
C ASP A 44 10.16 -15.38 -12.99
N HIS A 45 9.15 -15.37 -12.11
CA HIS A 45 8.51 -16.60 -11.59
C HIS A 45 7.96 -17.48 -12.72
N PHE A 46 7.40 -16.88 -13.76
CA PHE A 46 6.87 -17.60 -14.93
C PHE A 46 7.90 -17.83 -16.04
N GLY A 47 9.18 -17.50 -15.80
CA GLY A 47 10.25 -17.62 -16.79
C GLY A 47 10.05 -16.71 -18.00
N ILE A 48 9.38 -15.58 -17.82
CA ILE A 48 9.16 -14.59 -18.90
C ILE A 48 10.44 -13.78 -19.08
N GLU A 49 10.97 -13.73 -20.30
CA GLU A 49 12.24 -13.07 -20.58
C GLU A 49 12.19 -11.56 -20.26
N ARG A 50 13.23 -11.03 -19.62
CA ARG A 50 13.27 -9.60 -19.24
C ARG A 50 13.33 -8.67 -20.45
N SER A 51 13.89 -9.14 -21.56
CA SER A 51 14.11 -8.39 -22.80
C SER A 51 12.83 -8.08 -23.58
N ILE A 52 11.75 -8.86 -23.36
CA ILE A 52 10.51 -8.64 -24.10
C ILE A 52 9.76 -7.39 -23.60
N PRO A 53 9.04 -6.66 -24.47
CA PRO A 53 8.28 -5.48 -24.07
C PRO A 53 7.22 -5.78 -23.00
N ASN A 54 6.99 -4.85 -22.07
CA ASN A 54 6.02 -5.02 -20.96
C ASN A 54 4.60 -5.36 -21.42
N SER A 55 4.16 -4.84 -22.58
CA SER A 55 2.85 -5.19 -23.16
C SER A 55 2.75 -6.68 -23.56
N GLN A 56 3.86 -7.27 -24.04
CA GLN A 56 3.93 -8.69 -24.37
C GLN A 56 4.03 -9.55 -23.11
N LYS A 57 4.80 -9.12 -22.09
CA LYS A 57 4.82 -9.75 -20.76
C LYS A 57 3.41 -9.86 -20.19
N LEU A 58 2.65 -8.77 -20.23
CA LEU A 58 1.25 -8.75 -19.79
C LEU A 58 0.36 -9.68 -20.63
N GLY A 59 0.58 -9.74 -21.95
CA GLY A 59 -0.09 -10.70 -22.82
C GLY A 59 0.13 -12.15 -22.39
N ILE A 60 1.36 -12.51 -22.02
CA ILE A 60 1.69 -13.85 -21.51
C ILE A 60 1.08 -14.10 -20.14
N LEU A 61 1.13 -13.13 -19.22
CA LEU A 61 0.51 -13.27 -17.90
C LEU A 61 -1.00 -13.54 -17.99
N ARG A 62 -1.69 -12.94 -18.96
CA ARG A 62 -3.12 -13.18 -19.22
C ARG A 62 -3.45 -14.59 -19.71
N THR A 63 -2.47 -15.38 -20.16
CA THR A 63 -2.70 -16.79 -20.54
C THR A 63 -2.54 -17.75 -19.38
N LYS A 64 -2.05 -17.29 -18.23
CA LYS A 64 -1.91 -18.10 -17.02
C LYS A 64 -3.26 -18.36 -16.38
N SER A 65 -3.39 -19.53 -15.73
CA SER A 65 -4.60 -19.80 -14.97
C SER A 65 -4.65 -18.93 -13.70
N VAL A 66 -5.84 -18.65 -13.21
CA VAL A 66 -6.03 -17.95 -11.93
C VAL A 66 -5.30 -18.69 -10.80
N GLN A 67 -5.31 -20.03 -10.82
CA GLN A 67 -4.65 -20.84 -9.80
C GLN A 67 -3.12 -20.72 -9.86
N ASP A 68 -2.54 -20.58 -11.05
CA ASP A 68 -1.11 -20.31 -11.18
C ASP A 68 -0.75 -18.95 -10.61
N LEU A 69 -1.52 -17.92 -10.96
CA LEU A 69 -1.30 -16.55 -10.47
C LEU A 69 -1.43 -16.46 -8.94
N LEU A 70 -2.43 -17.11 -8.35
CA LEU A 70 -2.62 -17.13 -6.89
C LEU A 70 -1.47 -17.85 -6.18
N ARG A 71 -1.01 -18.99 -6.69
CA ARG A 71 0.12 -19.73 -6.10
C ARG A 71 1.41 -18.93 -6.13
N THR A 72 1.60 -18.07 -7.12
CA THR A 72 2.80 -17.24 -7.21
C THR A 72 2.90 -16.25 -6.05
N ILE A 73 1.78 -15.74 -5.50
CA ILE A 73 1.79 -14.67 -4.48
C ILE A 73 2.65 -15.05 -3.27
N SER A 74 2.57 -16.29 -2.77
CA SER A 74 3.36 -16.75 -1.62
C SER A 74 4.87 -16.90 -1.88
N HIS A 75 5.29 -16.80 -3.15
CA HIS A 75 6.70 -16.90 -3.55
C HIS A 75 7.33 -15.54 -3.86
N LEU A 76 6.53 -14.47 -3.92
CA LEU A 76 7.03 -13.13 -4.19
C LEU A 76 7.58 -12.50 -2.91
N LYS A 77 8.65 -11.71 -3.05
CA LYS A 77 9.12 -10.86 -1.95
C LYS A 77 8.23 -9.62 -1.84
N ASN A 78 7.87 -9.07 -3.00
CA ASN A 78 6.90 -8.00 -3.14
C ASN A 78 5.52 -8.60 -3.42
N HIS A 79 4.92 -9.24 -2.42
CA HIS A 79 3.68 -10.02 -2.54
C HIS A 79 2.39 -9.19 -2.44
N THR A 80 2.45 -7.96 -1.92
CA THR A 80 1.26 -7.12 -1.72
C THR A 80 1.05 -6.15 -2.89
N PHE A 81 0.02 -6.38 -3.70
CA PHE A 81 -0.36 -5.49 -4.81
C PHE A 81 -1.36 -4.43 -4.32
N ARG A 82 -0.98 -3.14 -4.39
CA ARG A 82 -1.78 -2.00 -3.91
C ARG A 82 -1.99 -0.96 -5.02
N PRO A 83 -2.94 -0.02 -4.87
CA PRO A 83 -3.05 1.12 -5.76
C PRO A 83 -1.72 1.90 -5.86
N VAL A 84 -1.46 2.49 -7.02
CA VAL A 84 -0.23 3.23 -7.32
C VAL A 84 -0.53 4.66 -7.70
N THR A 85 0.44 5.53 -7.53
CA THR A 85 0.41 6.90 -8.06
C THR A 85 0.61 6.84 -9.57
N ASP A 86 -0.48 7.05 -10.31
CA ASP A 86 -0.56 6.94 -11.77
C ASP A 86 -0.90 8.27 -12.47
N ASP A 87 -1.19 9.33 -11.70
CA ASP A 87 -1.68 10.63 -12.20
C ASP A 87 -2.92 10.56 -13.09
N ILE A 88 -3.64 9.44 -13.03
CA ILE A 88 -4.93 9.22 -13.69
C ILE A 88 -6.02 9.11 -12.62
N PHE A 89 -5.85 8.20 -11.68
CA PHE A 89 -6.76 7.99 -10.56
C PHE A 89 -6.15 8.53 -9.26
N ILE A 90 -4.92 8.13 -8.93
CA ILE A 90 -4.18 8.61 -7.77
C ILE A 90 -3.10 9.55 -8.26
N HIS A 91 -3.29 10.83 -7.98
CA HIS A 91 -2.38 11.86 -8.39
C HIS A 91 -1.26 12.05 -7.39
N PHE A 92 -0.11 12.46 -7.89
CA PHE A 92 0.98 12.96 -7.06
C PHE A 92 0.52 14.17 -6.22
N GLY A 93 1.10 14.32 -5.02
CA GLY A 93 0.71 15.37 -4.06
C GLY A 93 -0.68 15.16 -3.47
N MET A 94 -1.19 13.91 -3.46
CA MET A 94 -2.48 13.60 -2.86
C MET A 94 -2.51 13.95 -1.37
N VAL A 95 -1.45 13.62 -0.64
CA VAL A 95 -1.33 13.91 0.81
C VAL A 95 -1.36 15.41 1.06
N ASP A 96 -0.57 16.19 0.30
CA ASP A 96 -0.56 17.64 0.41
C ASP A 96 -1.94 18.25 0.10
N TYR A 97 -2.64 17.71 -0.90
CA TYR A 97 -4.00 18.15 -1.21
C TYR A 97 -4.98 17.84 -0.07
N LEU A 98 -4.93 16.64 0.53
CA LEU A 98 -5.75 16.28 1.69
C LEU A 98 -5.52 17.22 2.89
N GLN A 99 -4.29 17.69 3.07
CA GLN A 99 -3.91 18.66 4.10
C GLN A 99 -4.20 20.11 3.71
N SER A 100 -4.58 20.37 2.47
CA SER A 100 -4.81 21.71 1.95
C SER A 100 -6.19 22.25 2.28
N ARG A 101 -6.30 23.59 2.29
CA ARG A 101 -7.60 24.28 2.35
C ARG A 101 -8.51 23.91 1.17
N GLY A 102 -7.95 23.62 -0.01
CA GLY A 102 -8.74 23.27 -1.19
C GLY A 102 -9.58 21.99 -1.00
N PHE A 103 -9.03 21.01 -0.30
CA PHE A 103 -9.79 19.82 0.09
C PHE A 103 -10.91 20.16 1.07
N ALA A 104 -10.62 20.96 2.11
CA ALA A 104 -11.62 21.36 3.10
C ALA A 104 -12.77 22.15 2.49
N ASP A 105 -12.47 23.07 1.56
CA ASP A 105 -13.45 23.88 0.85
C ASP A 105 -14.36 23.00 -0.03
N GLU A 106 -13.80 22.06 -0.80
CA GLU A 106 -14.59 21.11 -1.60
C GLU A 106 -15.42 20.15 -0.73
N PHE A 107 -14.84 19.63 0.35
CA PHE A 107 -15.53 18.73 1.29
C PHE A 107 -16.75 19.41 1.91
N LYS A 108 -16.60 20.68 2.32
CA LYS A 108 -17.69 21.49 2.87
C LYS A 108 -18.73 21.85 1.82
N LYS A 109 -18.29 22.34 0.66
CA LYS A 109 -19.16 22.75 -0.45
C LYS A 109 -20.08 21.61 -0.90
N ARG A 110 -19.54 20.39 -0.95
CA ARG A 110 -20.28 19.19 -1.36
C ARG A 110 -21.01 18.48 -0.20
N GLU A 111 -20.97 19.06 1.00
CA GLU A 111 -21.62 18.53 2.21
C GLU A 111 -21.23 17.09 2.57
N TYR A 112 -19.99 16.70 2.31
CA TYR A 112 -19.53 15.36 2.60
C TYR A 112 -19.55 15.07 4.11
N LYS A 113 -19.77 13.81 4.46
CA LYS A 113 -19.64 13.29 5.83
C LYS A 113 -18.70 12.10 5.83
N ILE A 114 -17.79 12.08 6.79
CA ILE A 114 -16.86 10.97 7.00
C ILE A 114 -17.00 10.49 8.44
N LEU A 115 -17.09 9.17 8.60
CA LEU A 115 -16.96 8.48 9.88
C LEU A 115 -15.77 7.54 9.74
N ILE A 116 -14.80 7.67 10.65
CA ILE A 116 -13.60 6.83 10.70
C ILE A 116 -13.64 6.10 12.04
N GLY A 117 -13.40 4.79 12.01
CA GLY A 117 -13.24 3.95 13.20
C GLY A 117 -12.05 3.01 13.04
N GLU A 118 -11.50 2.58 14.17
CA GLU A 118 -10.39 1.63 14.26
C GLU A 118 -10.72 0.54 15.28
N VAL A 119 -10.05 -0.61 15.17
CA VAL A 119 -10.08 -1.66 16.17
C VAL A 119 -8.94 -1.47 17.18
N LEU A 120 -9.15 -1.90 18.42
CA LEU A 120 -8.18 -1.68 19.51
C LEU A 120 -6.84 -2.41 19.28
N ASN A 121 -6.85 -3.57 18.62
CA ASN A 121 -5.69 -4.47 18.53
C ASN A 121 -5.38 -4.87 17.07
N GLU A 122 -5.20 -3.90 16.17
CA GLU A 122 -4.90 -4.15 14.75
C GLU A 122 -3.50 -4.75 14.55
N GLU A 123 -2.54 -4.40 15.43
CA GLU A 123 -1.17 -4.90 15.41
C GLU A 123 -1.09 -6.42 15.48
N THR A 124 -2.02 -7.05 16.22
CA THR A 124 -2.08 -8.51 16.37
C THR A 124 -2.39 -9.18 15.03
N LEU A 125 -3.24 -8.56 14.20
CA LEU A 125 -3.55 -9.06 12.86
C LEU A 125 -2.31 -9.00 11.96
N TYR A 126 -1.62 -7.86 11.94
CA TYR A 126 -0.45 -7.65 11.11
C TYR A 126 0.75 -8.51 11.53
N ALA A 127 0.98 -8.66 12.83
CA ALA A 127 2.01 -9.54 13.37
C ALA A 127 1.79 -11.02 13.00
N SER A 128 0.56 -11.41 12.64
CA SER A 128 0.22 -12.80 12.33
C SER A 128 0.19 -13.12 10.82
N TYR A 129 -0.17 -12.16 9.96
CA TYR A 129 -0.53 -12.48 8.57
C TYR A 129 0.68 -12.54 7.61
N ASN A 130 1.45 -11.45 7.51
CA ASN A 130 2.67 -11.40 6.68
C ASN A 130 3.86 -10.80 7.46
N PRO A 131 4.20 -11.36 8.64
CA PRO A 131 5.28 -10.84 9.43
C PRO A 131 6.66 -11.14 8.81
N PRO A 132 7.72 -10.47 9.28
CA PRO A 132 9.08 -10.89 8.94
C PRO A 132 9.31 -12.35 9.35
N ILE A 133 10.06 -13.07 8.53
CA ILE A 133 10.43 -14.48 8.75
C ILE A 133 11.84 -14.64 9.34
N GLU A 134 12.60 -13.55 9.40
CA GLU A 134 13.93 -13.49 9.98
C GLU A 134 14.00 -12.31 10.96
N PRO A 135 14.76 -12.45 12.08
CA PRO A 135 14.93 -11.40 13.08
C PRO A 135 15.96 -10.36 12.62
N THR A 136 15.71 -9.72 11.48
CA THR A 136 16.62 -8.76 10.85
C THR A 136 15.90 -7.49 10.40
N LEU A 137 16.65 -6.38 10.36
CA LEU A 137 16.14 -5.11 9.84
C LEU A 137 15.72 -5.20 8.38
N ASP A 138 16.43 -5.99 7.57
CA ASP A 138 16.10 -6.15 6.16
C ASP A 138 14.79 -6.92 5.95
N ALA A 139 14.54 -7.95 6.76
CA ALA A 139 13.27 -8.67 6.73
C ALA A 139 12.10 -7.77 7.19
N LEU A 140 12.30 -6.99 8.26
CA LEU A 140 11.31 -6.00 8.72
C LEU A 140 11.02 -4.94 7.65
N ARG A 141 12.08 -4.36 7.06
CA ARG A 141 11.97 -3.36 6.00
C ARG A 141 11.25 -3.93 4.78
N LEU A 142 11.55 -5.16 4.38
CA LEU A 142 10.87 -5.82 3.26
C LEU A 142 9.36 -5.91 3.50
N GLN A 143 8.93 -6.33 4.69
CA GLN A 143 7.49 -6.44 4.97
C GLN A 143 6.80 -5.08 5.03
N ILE A 144 7.39 -4.06 5.66
CA ILE A 144 6.81 -2.70 5.65
C ILE A 144 6.77 -2.14 4.22
N SER A 145 7.81 -2.38 3.43
CA SER A 145 7.88 -1.94 2.02
C SER A 145 6.87 -2.63 1.11
N ASN A 146 6.25 -3.75 1.52
CA ASN A 146 5.13 -4.31 0.77
C ASN A 146 3.91 -3.37 0.81
N TYR A 147 3.75 -2.59 1.88
CA TYR A 147 2.63 -1.67 2.06
C TYR A 147 2.95 -0.27 1.57
N TYR A 148 4.11 0.28 1.95
CA TYR A 148 4.41 1.70 1.74
C TYR A 148 5.59 1.95 0.80
N ALA A 149 5.69 3.18 0.30
CA ALA A 149 6.82 3.63 -0.50
C ALA A 149 8.13 3.60 0.33
N PRO A 150 9.32 3.53 -0.32
CA PRO A 150 10.60 3.44 0.37
C PRO A 150 10.82 4.57 1.39
N ASP A 151 10.46 5.81 1.05
CA ASP A 151 10.64 6.97 1.95
C ASP A 151 9.75 6.86 3.20
N VAL A 152 8.50 6.43 3.04
CA VAL A 152 7.55 6.19 4.13
C VAL A 152 8.04 5.06 5.02
N THR A 153 8.50 3.96 4.41
CA THR A 153 9.05 2.79 5.09
C THR A 153 10.22 3.18 5.98
N ASP A 154 11.21 3.90 5.44
CA ASP A 154 12.38 4.33 6.20
C ASP A 154 12.04 5.35 7.29
N ARG A 155 11.06 6.23 7.08
CA ARG A 155 10.58 7.16 8.12
C ARG A 155 9.88 6.43 9.25
N ALA A 156 9.01 5.46 8.94
CA ALA A 156 8.27 4.67 9.90
C ALA A 156 9.21 3.88 10.80
N ILE A 157 10.13 3.12 10.22
CA ILE A 157 11.12 2.31 10.96
C ILE A 157 11.92 3.17 11.96
N LYS A 158 12.28 4.40 11.59
CA LYS A 158 13.04 5.32 12.46
C LYS A 158 12.26 5.79 13.70
N GLN A 159 10.94 5.65 13.74
CA GLN A 159 10.14 6.03 14.91
C GLN A 159 10.17 4.97 16.02
N TYR A 160 10.64 3.75 15.73
CA TYR A 160 10.63 2.64 16.67
C TYR A 160 12.02 2.31 17.19
N THR A 161 12.08 1.90 18.45
CA THR A 161 13.27 1.23 18.98
C THR A 161 13.29 -0.19 18.45
N LEU A 162 14.30 -0.52 17.65
CA LEU A 162 14.45 -1.85 17.07
C LEU A 162 14.80 -2.90 18.14
N PRO A 163 14.33 -4.14 18.01
CA PRO A 163 14.72 -5.22 18.92
C PRO A 163 16.24 -5.44 18.87
N ASN A 164 16.84 -5.62 20.04
CA ASN A 164 18.24 -6.05 20.17
C ASN A 164 18.36 -7.58 20.26
N SER A 165 17.24 -8.31 20.17
CA SER A 165 17.17 -9.76 20.31
C SER A 165 17.18 -10.45 18.94
N SER A 166 17.60 -11.71 18.94
CA SER A 166 17.42 -12.63 17.82
C SER A 166 16.07 -13.37 17.89
N ASN A 167 15.16 -12.95 18.77
CA ASN A 167 13.84 -13.58 18.90
C ASN A 167 12.93 -13.05 17.80
N LEU A 168 12.47 -13.92 16.90
CA LEU A 168 11.63 -13.53 15.77
C LEU A 168 10.36 -12.79 16.23
N GLU A 169 9.72 -13.25 17.30
CA GLU A 169 8.47 -12.67 17.83
C GLU A 169 8.61 -11.16 18.15
N ASP A 170 9.76 -10.72 18.67
CA ASP A 170 10.00 -9.30 18.95
C ASP A 170 9.98 -8.46 17.67
N TRP A 171 10.50 -9.00 16.56
CA TRP A 171 10.47 -8.36 15.25
C TRP A 171 9.08 -8.39 14.60
N GLN A 172 8.32 -9.47 14.80
CA GLN A 172 6.94 -9.57 14.32
C GLN A 172 6.01 -8.59 15.06
N ASN A 173 6.21 -8.43 16.38
CA ASN A 173 5.50 -7.46 17.20
C ASN A 173 5.81 -6.01 16.80
N ILE A 174 7.08 -5.70 16.51
CA ILE A 174 7.46 -4.37 16.00
C ILE A 174 6.86 -4.12 14.62
N PHE A 175 6.84 -5.14 13.74
CA PHE A 175 6.15 -5.04 12.46
C PHE A 175 4.67 -4.71 12.63
N GLY A 176 3.95 -5.46 13.48
CA GLY A 176 2.54 -5.23 13.76
C GLY A 176 2.25 -3.81 14.25
N LYS A 177 3.02 -3.33 15.23
CA LYS A 177 2.88 -1.96 15.77
C LYS A 177 3.19 -0.88 14.74
N THR A 178 4.25 -1.09 13.94
CA THR A 178 4.60 -0.14 12.89
C THR A 178 3.49 -0.04 11.86
N GLN A 179 2.86 -1.17 11.50
CA GLN A 179 1.80 -1.20 10.51
C GLN A 179 0.51 -0.55 11.05
N GLU A 180 0.10 -0.87 12.28
CA GLU A 180 -1.02 -0.24 12.99
C GLU A 180 -0.89 1.29 12.98
N ASP A 181 0.25 1.81 13.45
CA ASP A 181 0.43 3.26 13.62
C ASP A 181 0.61 4.00 12.28
N VAL A 182 1.14 3.36 11.25
CA VAL A 182 1.23 4.01 9.92
C VAL A 182 -0.14 4.03 9.24
N ASP A 183 -1.03 3.08 9.52
CA ASP A 183 -2.40 3.05 8.99
C ASP A 183 -3.38 4.00 9.74
N ARG A 184 -2.95 4.61 10.84
CA ARG A 184 -3.65 5.69 11.56
C ARG A 184 -3.48 7.06 10.89
#